data_AF-A0A838DQU4-F1
#
_entry.id   AF-A0A838DQU4-F1
#
_cell.length_a   1.000
_cell.length_b   1.000
_cell.length_c   1.000
_cell.angle_alpha   90.00
_cell.angle_beta   90.00
_cell.angle_gamma   90.00
#
_symmetry.space_group_name_H-M   'P 1'
#
loop_
_entity.id
_entity.type
_entity.pdbx_description
1 polymer ?
#
loop_
_entity_poly.entity_id
_entity_poly.type
_entity_poly.pdbx_seq_one_letter_code
_entity_poly.pdbx_strand_id
1 'polypeptide(L)'
;DIGGTSTDVAQMHNRTISETTSGKIGGYPTKLPMIDIHTVGAGGGSIAWFDAGGALRVGPVSAGARPGPAAYAFGGTEATVTDANVVLGRLLPDRLLGGSMQLDRERACKAVESIAERLGTTTEEAAMGIIRVVNANMEAAMRVISVERGSDPRDFALVAFGGAGPLHACELAAALRIPRVLVPAVPGVLSALGMLVADILRDYVRTLMLPAELAQQDVISVLAHLEEQGRHDLLSEGLAAEKIQIEHYLDLRYTGQSYELAIPFAGSIEQVVADFHVAHQRRFGYNDPHERVQVVNVRVKARGLADKPVLERREMVKDASATPLCRQSVYFAGADGAVCYEAPIYERFTLVPGVVLAGPAVIVQYDTTTVLPPAWYALVDNVSNLIIERSEEE
;
A
#
# COMPACT_ATOMS: atom_id res chain seq x y z
N ASP A 1 2.14 -1.40 -0.22
CA ASP A 1 2.73 -2.75 -0.30
C ASP A 1 4.07 -2.64 -1.01
N ILE A 2 5.16 -3.13 -0.45
CA ILE A 2 6.44 -3.25 -1.17
C ILE A 2 6.87 -4.72 -1.18
N GLY A 3 6.90 -5.29 -2.39
CA GLY A 3 7.35 -6.66 -2.64
C GLY A 3 8.77 -6.72 -3.21
N GLY A 4 9.09 -7.86 -3.84
CA GLY A 4 10.37 -8.06 -4.52
C GLY A 4 10.47 -7.36 -5.88
N THR A 5 9.36 -6.99 -6.51
CA THR A 5 9.34 -6.46 -7.89
C THR A 5 8.73 -5.09 -8.02
N SER A 6 7.71 -4.80 -7.20
CA SER A 6 6.87 -3.62 -7.32
C SER A 6 6.46 -3.08 -5.96
N THR A 7 5.98 -1.84 -6.00
CA THR A 7 5.31 -1.17 -4.91
C THR A 7 3.91 -0.79 -5.36
N ASP A 8 2.92 -1.15 -4.56
CA ASP A 8 1.51 -0.82 -4.77
C ASP A 8 1.07 0.18 -3.71
N VAL A 9 0.52 1.31 -4.17
CA VAL A 9 0.05 2.39 -3.30
C VAL A 9 -1.43 2.64 -3.55
N ALA A 10 -2.20 2.71 -2.46
CA ALA A 10 -3.60 3.07 -2.47
C ALA A 10 -3.89 4.07 -1.35
N GLN A 11 -4.95 4.85 -1.53
CA GLN A 11 -5.41 5.83 -0.53
C GLN A 11 -6.74 5.39 0.06
N MET A 12 -6.85 5.50 1.38
CA MET A 12 -8.11 5.37 2.11
C MET A 12 -8.41 6.67 2.83
N HIS A 13 -9.60 7.23 2.63
CA HIS A 13 -10.05 8.47 3.25
C HIS A 13 -11.48 8.28 3.77
N ASN A 14 -11.80 8.80 4.96
CA ASN A 14 -13.12 8.65 5.60
C ASN A 14 -13.63 7.20 5.66
N ARG A 15 -12.74 6.23 5.93
CA ARG A 15 -13.04 4.78 5.96
C ARG A 15 -13.51 4.20 4.62
N THR A 16 -13.31 4.93 3.52
CA THR A 16 -13.59 4.48 2.17
C THR A 16 -12.32 4.40 1.36
N ILE A 17 -12.20 3.36 0.53
CA ILE A 17 -11.12 3.24 -0.43
C ILE A 17 -11.53 3.91 -1.73
N SER A 18 -10.58 4.56 -2.41
CA SER A 18 -10.84 5.14 -3.72
C SER A 18 -11.05 4.04 -4.75
N GLU A 19 -12.17 4.09 -5.48
CA GLU A 19 -12.47 3.23 -6.63
C GLU A 19 -12.30 4.03 -7.93
N THR A 20 -11.90 3.35 -9.01
CA THR A 20 -11.79 3.92 -10.35
C THR A 20 -12.38 2.97 -11.39
N THR A 21 -12.96 3.55 -12.44
CA THR A 21 -13.35 2.83 -13.66
C THR A 21 -12.44 3.18 -14.83
N SER A 22 -11.38 3.95 -14.60
CA SER A 22 -10.41 4.34 -15.64
C SER A 22 -9.09 3.61 -15.36
N GLY A 23 -9.07 2.31 -15.66
CA GLY A 23 -7.92 1.44 -15.43
C GLY A 23 -7.29 0.93 -16.71
N LYS A 24 -6.14 0.26 -16.59
CA LYS A 24 -5.53 -0.54 -17.67
C LYS A 24 -5.16 -1.93 -17.14
N ILE A 25 -5.45 -2.98 -17.90
CA ILE A 25 -5.02 -4.35 -17.61
C ILE A 25 -4.19 -4.82 -18.81
N GLY A 26 -2.93 -5.21 -18.57
CA GLY A 26 -2.03 -5.62 -19.66
C GLY A 26 -1.79 -4.53 -20.72
N GLY A 27 -1.88 -3.25 -20.35
CA GLY A 27 -1.78 -2.11 -21.26
C GLY A 27 -3.09 -1.71 -21.97
N TYR A 28 -4.15 -2.54 -21.87
CA TYR A 28 -5.45 -2.27 -22.48
C TYR A 28 -6.36 -1.50 -21.53
N PRO A 29 -7.01 -0.41 -21.97
CA PRO A 29 -7.95 0.32 -21.14
C PRO A 29 -9.15 -0.55 -20.76
N THR A 30 -9.58 -0.45 -19.50
CA THR A 30 -10.75 -1.15 -18.97
C THR A 30 -11.69 -0.17 -18.27
N LYS A 31 -13.00 -0.46 -18.34
CA LYS A 31 -14.07 0.27 -17.64
C LYS A 31 -14.65 -0.48 -16.44
N LEU A 32 -14.00 -1.57 -16.04
CA LEU A 32 -14.41 -2.34 -14.86
C LEU A 32 -14.11 -1.52 -13.59
N PRO A 33 -15.06 -1.43 -12.64
CA PRO A 33 -14.79 -0.88 -11.31
C PRO A 33 -13.66 -1.66 -10.64
N MET A 34 -12.69 -0.94 -10.09
CA MET A 34 -11.57 -1.51 -9.37
C MET A 34 -11.07 -0.55 -8.31
N ILE A 35 -10.35 -1.08 -7.33
CA ILE A 35 -9.63 -0.26 -6.37
C ILE A 35 -8.58 0.58 -7.13
N ASP A 36 -8.53 1.86 -6.80
CA ASP A 36 -7.60 2.79 -7.40
C ASP A 36 -6.20 2.64 -6.78
N ILE A 37 -5.47 1.66 -7.32
CA ILE A 37 -4.10 1.33 -6.95
C ILE A 37 -3.15 1.91 -8.01
N HIS A 38 -2.09 2.56 -7.54
CA HIS A 38 -0.98 2.97 -8.38
C HIS A 38 0.23 2.07 -8.10
N THR A 39 0.68 1.37 -9.14
CA THR A 39 1.81 0.43 -9.07
C THR A 39 3.04 1.05 -9.72
N VAL A 40 4.18 0.95 -9.04
CA VAL A 40 5.48 1.35 -9.56
C VAL A 40 6.46 0.17 -9.52
N GLY A 41 7.34 0.07 -10.53
CA GLY A 41 8.41 -0.94 -10.62
C GLY A 41 9.57 -0.68 -9.66
N ALA A 42 9.27 -0.59 -8.37
CA ALA A 42 10.22 -0.34 -7.30
C ALA A 42 9.97 -1.38 -6.20
N GLY A 43 10.90 -2.31 -5.99
CA GLY A 43 10.82 -3.33 -4.96
C GLY A 43 12.21 -3.84 -4.58
N GLY A 44 12.29 -4.86 -3.72
CA GLY A 44 13.57 -5.37 -3.22
C GLY A 44 14.52 -5.87 -4.31
N GLY A 45 14.00 -6.44 -5.38
CA GLY A 45 14.77 -6.94 -6.52
C GLY A 45 15.01 -5.90 -7.62
N SER A 46 14.58 -4.65 -7.48
CA SER A 46 14.83 -3.62 -8.49
C SER A 46 16.35 -3.42 -8.67
N ILE A 47 16.81 -3.49 -9.92
CA ILE A 47 18.24 -3.44 -10.27
C ILE A 47 18.70 -1.99 -10.34
N ALA A 48 19.89 -1.73 -9.80
CA ALA A 48 20.61 -0.47 -9.92
C ALA A 48 21.47 -0.46 -11.19
N TRP A 49 21.36 0.60 -11.99
CA TRP A 49 22.07 0.77 -13.25
C TRP A 49 22.32 2.25 -13.55
N PHE A 50 23.13 2.55 -14.56
CA PHE A 50 23.41 3.92 -14.97
C PHE A 50 22.82 4.20 -16.34
N ASP A 51 22.11 5.31 -16.48
CA ASP A 51 21.62 5.75 -17.78
C ASP A 51 22.73 6.27 -18.70
N ALA A 52 22.36 6.59 -19.94
CA ALA A 52 23.31 7.10 -20.94
C ALA A 52 23.98 8.42 -20.51
N GLY A 53 23.35 9.18 -19.60
CA GLY A 53 23.90 10.40 -19.02
C GLY A 53 24.78 10.16 -17.79
N GLY A 54 24.94 8.91 -17.34
CA GLY A 54 25.73 8.55 -16.17
C GLY A 54 25.01 8.75 -14.84
N ALA A 55 23.70 9.00 -14.84
CA ALA A 55 22.93 9.09 -13.59
C ALA A 55 22.54 7.70 -13.08
N LEU A 56 22.63 7.49 -11.77
CA LEU A 56 22.17 6.27 -11.11
C LEU A 56 20.64 6.15 -11.20
N ARG A 57 20.16 5.00 -11.65
CA ARG A 57 18.76 4.61 -11.74
C ARG A 57 18.55 3.29 -11.00
N VAL A 58 17.34 3.09 -10.48
CA VAL A 58 16.94 1.83 -9.83
C VAL A 58 15.56 1.44 -10.34
N GLY A 59 15.44 0.22 -10.87
CA GLY A 59 14.26 -0.22 -11.61
C GLY A 59 14.15 0.44 -13.00
N PRO A 60 13.06 0.20 -13.75
CA PRO A 60 11.91 -0.64 -13.39
C PRO A 60 12.20 -2.14 -13.52
N VAL A 61 13.33 -2.51 -14.12
CA VAL A 61 13.74 -3.91 -14.26
C VAL A 61 14.07 -4.49 -12.89
N SER A 62 13.59 -5.71 -12.64
CA SER A 62 13.79 -6.45 -11.40
C SER A 62 14.51 -7.77 -11.68
N ALA A 63 15.39 -8.17 -10.75
CA ALA A 63 16.05 -9.48 -10.74
C ALA A 63 15.10 -10.63 -10.38
N GLY A 64 13.87 -10.32 -9.95
CA GLY A 64 12.88 -11.29 -9.49
C GLY A 64 13.36 -12.12 -8.31
N ALA A 65 12.90 -13.37 -8.20
CA ALA A 65 13.37 -14.31 -7.18
C ALA A 65 14.55 -15.18 -7.65
N ARG A 66 14.63 -15.45 -8.95
CA ARG A 66 15.72 -16.20 -9.61
C ARG A 66 15.99 -15.57 -10.99
N PRO A 67 17.23 -15.12 -11.29
CA PRO A 67 18.45 -15.27 -10.49
C PRO A 67 18.47 -14.45 -9.19
N GLY A 68 17.57 -13.48 -9.04
CA GLY A 68 17.36 -12.71 -7.81
C GLY A 68 18.52 -11.77 -7.45
N PRO A 69 18.40 -11.05 -6.32
CA PRO A 69 19.50 -10.32 -5.69
C PRO A 69 20.80 -11.15 -5.59
N ALA A 70 21.95 -10.51 -5.69
CA ALA A 70 23.24 -11.19 -5.58
C ALA A 70 23.40 -11.91 -4.23
N ALA A 71 22.87 -11.30 -3.16
CA ALA A 71 22.79 -11.83 -1.82
C ALA A 71 22.04 -13.17 -1.72
N TYR A 72 21.15 -13.50 -2.67
CA TYR A 72 20.40 -14.76 -2.65
C TYR A 72 21.24 -15.95 -3.13
N ALA A 73 22.42 -15.71 -3.71
CA ALA A 73 23.32 -16.74 -4.22
C ALA A 73 22.70 -17.70 -5.25
N PHE A 74 21.63 -17.30 -5.96
CA PHE A 74 20.99 -18.06 -7.05
C PHE A 74 21.51 -17.70 -8.45
N GLY A 75 22.66 -17.03 -8.52
CA GLY A 75 23.32 -16.65 -9.78
C GLY A 75 23.16 -15.18 -10.17
N GLY A 76 22.45 -14.37 -9.37
CA GLY A 76 22.39 -12.92 -9.55
C GLY A 76 23.74 -12.25 -9.30
N THR A 77 24.06 -11.24 -10.11
CA THR A 77 25.33 -10.48 -10.02
C THR A 77 25.12 -8.97 -10.05
N GLU A 78 23.94 -8.51 -10.46
CA GLU A 78 23.62 -7.08 -10.52
C GLU A 78 23.24 -6.57 -9.13
N ALA A 79 23.61 -5.33 -8.81
CA ALA A 79 23.25 -4.71 -7.54
C ALA A 79 21.74 -4.44 -7.49
N THR A 80 21.07 -4.90 -6.43
CA THR A 80 19.64 -4.66 -6.20
C THR A 80 19.38 -3.88 -4.90
N VAL A 81 18.13 -3.47 -4.69
CA VAL A 81 17.68 -2.84 -3.44
C VAL A 81 17.88 -3.75 -2.23
N THR A 82 17.67 -5.06 -2.37
CA THR A 82 17.95 -6.05 -1.33
C THR A 82 19.45 -6.09 -1.02
N ASP A 83 20.32 -6.10 -2.04
CA ASP A 83 21.78 -6.09 -1.83
C ASP A 83 22.22 -4.84 -1.08
N ALA A 84 21.68 -3.67 -1.43
CA ALA A 84 21.93 -2.42 -0.71
C ALA A 84 21.50 -2.51 0.76
N ASN A 85 20.33 -3.06 1.07
CA ASN A 85 19.89 -3.25 2.46
C ASN A 85 20.76 -4.24 3.24
N VAL A 86 21.32 -5.26 2.59
CA VAL A 86 22.29 -6.20 3.20
C VAL A 86 23.62 -5.50 3.50
N VAL A 87 24.14 -4.70 2.55
CA VAL A 87 25.36 -3.91 2.75
C VAL A 87 25.20 -2.95 3.94
N LEU A 88 24.07 -2.27 4.03
CA LEU A 88 23.75 -1.31 5.09
C LEU A 88 23.46 -1.97 6.46
N GLY A 89 23.47 -3.30 6.57
CA GLY A 89 23.14 -4.01 7.80
C GLY A 89 21.66 -3.96 8.19
N ARG A 90 20.78 -3.48 7.29
CA ARG A 90 19.33 -3.39 7.50
C ARG A 90 18.63 -4.74 7.35
N LEU A 91 19.18 -5.62 6.51
CA LEU A 91 18.77 -7.01 6.39
C LEU A 91 19.84 -7.94 6.96
N LEU A 92 19.44 -8.78 7.91
CA LEU A 92 20.36 -9.70 8.59
C LEU A 92 20.59 -10.96 7.75
N PRO A 93 21.86 -11.35 7.49
CA PRO A 93 22.15 -12.47 6.62
C PRO A 93 21.62 -13.82 7.09
N ASP A 94 21.52 -14.04 8.40
CA ASP A 94 21.14 -15.31 9.02
C ASP A 94 19.64 -15.39 9.38
N ARG A 95 18.85 -14.35 9.10
CA ARG A 95 17.47 -14.22 9.60
C ARG A 95 16.40 -14.03 8.53
N LEU A 96 16.76 -13.96 7.25
CA LEU A 96 15.75 -13.85 6.20
C LEU A 96 14.85 -15.10 6.19
N LEU A 97 13.53 -14.89 6.12
CA LEU A 97 12.52 -15.97 6.25
C LEU A 97 12.70 -16.78 7.55
N GLY A 98 12.95 -16.09 8.67
CA GLY A 98 13.23 -16.72 9.97
C GLY A 98 14.52 -17.56 9.98
N GLY A 99 15.43 -17.29 9.06
CA GLY A 99 16.72 -17.98 8.91
C GLY A 99 16.70 -19.19 7.98
N SER A 100 15.56 -19.52 7.37
CA SER A 100 15.49 -20.58 6.35
C SER A 100 16.23 -20.20 5.07
N MET A 101 16.49 -18.91 4.86
CA MET A 101 17.28 -18.40 3.74
C MET A 101 18.47 -17.61 4.27
N GLN A 102 19.67 -18.08 3.92
CA GLN A 102 20.92 -17.42 4.25
C GLN A 102 21.29 -16.43 3.13
N LEU A 103 21.61 -15.20 3.49
CA LEU A 103 22.10 -14.20 2.54
C LEU A 103 23.61 -14.19 2.51
N ASP A 104 24.16 -14.07 1.30
CA ASP A 104 25.59 -13.93 1.08
C ASP A 104 25.95 -12.43 1.06
N ARG A 105 26.38 -11.92 2.21
CA ARG A 105 26.79 -10.52 2.36
C ARG A 105 27.97 -10.16 1.45
N GLU A 106 28.90 -11.09 1.23
CA GLU A 106 30.07 -10.84 0.39
C GLU A 106 29.66 -10.60 -1.06
N ARG A 107 28.71 -11.39 -1.58
CA ARG A 107 28.14 -11.17 -2.92
C ARG A 107 27.38 -9.85 -3.03
N ALA A 108 26.62 -9.49 -1.99
CA ALA A 108 25.93 -8.20 -1.94
C ALA A 108 26.93 -7.03 -2.00
N CYS A 109 28.00 -7.10 -1.21
CA CYS A 109 29.09 -6.12 -1.23
C CYS A 109 29.72 -6.01 -2.62
N LYS A 110 30.13 -7.13 -3.23
CA LYS A 110 30.74 -7.15 -4.57
C LYS A 110 29.83 -6.54 -5.65
N ALA A 111 28.54 -6.83 -5.59
CA ALA A 111 27.58 -6.25 -6.53
C ALA A 111 27.51 -4.72 -6.37
N VAL A 112 27.38 -4.23 -5.13
CA VAL A 112 27.28 -2.79 -4.84
C VAL A 112 28.62 -2.05 -5.06
N GLU A 113 29.76 -2.70 -4.84
CA GLU A 113 31.10 -2.16 -5.12
C GLU A 113 31.23 -1.70 -6.57
N SER A 114 30.64 -2.43 -7.54
CA SER A 114 30.65 -2.01 -8.94
C SER A 114 29.94 -0.66 -9.18
N ILE A 115 28.93 -0.34 -8.36
CA ILE A 115 28.23 0.95 -8.37
C ILE A 115 29.10 2.01 -7.69
N ALA A 116 29.73 1.66 -6.57
CA ALA A 116 30.59 2.53 -5.78
C ALA A 116 31.81 3.01 -6.57
N GLU A 117 32.49 2.10 -7.28
CA GLU A 117 33.63 2.40 -8.15
C GLU A 117 33.28 3.43 -9.21
N ARG A 118 32.11 3.29 -9.84
CA ARG A 118 31.66 4.22 -10.89
C ARG A 118 31.24 5.58 -10.34
N LEU A 119 30.76 5.65 -9.11
CA LEU A 119 30.41 6.90 -8.43
C LEU A 119 31.62 7.56 -7.75
N GLY A 120 32.73 6.83 -7.53
CA GLY A 120 33.88 7.31 -6.77
C GLY A 120 33.60 7.50 -5.28
N THR A 121 32.81 6.59 -4.69
CA THR A 121 32.30 6.67 -3.30
C THR A 121 32.52 5.33 -2.59
N THR A 122 32.22 5.23 -1.29
CA THR A 122 32.29 3.96 -0.54
C THR A 122 31.12 3.02 -0.88
N THR A 123 31.27 1.72 -0.61
CA THR A 123 30.23 0.72 -0.84
C THR A 123 28.93 1.05 -0.08
N GLU A 124 29.04 1.54 1.15
CA GLU A 124 27.92 1.94 1.98
C GLU A 124 27.23 3.20 1.45
N GLU A 125 27.99 4.19 0.97
CA GLU A 125 27.41 5.38 0.33
C GLU A 125 26.70 5.06 -0.98
N ALA A 126 27.25 4.14 -1.78
CA ALA A 126 26.60 3.64 -2.98
C ALA A 126 25.30 2.90 -2.63
N ALA A 127 25.32 2.04 -1.61
CA ALA A 127 24.13 1.36 -1.12
C ALA A 127 23.04 2.35 -0.67
N MET A 128 23.40 3.38 0.11
CA MET A 128 22.45 4.45 0.46
C MET A 128 21.95 5.20 -0.78
N GLY A 129 22.80 5.41 -1.79
CA GLY A 129 22.41 5.99 -3.07
C GLY A 129 21.32 5.17 -3.76
N ILE A 130 21.47 3.85 -3.81
CA ILE A 130 20.46 2.92 -4.35
C ILE A 130 19.14 3.07 -3.57
N ILE A 131 19.18 3.07 -2.22
CA ILE A 131 17.99 3.24 -1.39
C ILE A 131 17.32 4.60 -1.64
N ARG A 132 18.09 5.69 -1.71
CA ARG A 132 17.56 7.04 -1.99
C ARG A 132 16.85 7.10 -3.35
N VAL A 133 17.44 6.51 -4.39
CA VAL A 133 16.84 6.53 -5.74
C VAL A 133 15.55 5.72 -5.77
N VAL A 134 15.51 4.52 -5.18
CA VAL A 134 14.26 3.73 -5.15
C VAL A 134 13.19 4.42 -4.28
N ASN A 135 13.57 5.04 -3.17
CA ASN A 135 12.65 5.79 -2.32
C ASN A 135 12.07 7.00 -3.06
N ALA A 136 12.86 7.73 -3.84
CA ALA A 136 12.36 8.83 -4.65
C ALA A 136 11.32 8.37 -5.70
N ASN A 137 11.52 7.20 -6.31
CA ASN A 137 10.55 6.61 -7.24
C ASN A 137 9.22 6.25 -6.53
N MET A 138 9.32 5.66 -5.34
CA MET A 138 8.15 5.32 -4.52
C MET A 138 7.43 6.56 -3.99
N GLU A 139 8.18 7.59 -3.57
CA GLU A 139 7.65 8.88 -3.16
C GLU A 139 6.84 9.53 -4.30
N ALA A 140 7.37 9.53 -5.52
CA ALA A 140 6.66 10.06 -6.69
C ALA A 140 5.33 9.32 -6.92
N ALA A 141 5.32 7.99 -6.83
CA ALA A 141 4.10 7.18 -6.92
C ALA A 141 3.08 7.53 -5.82
N MET A 142 3.55 7.74 -4.58
CA MET A 142 2.69 8.17 -3.47
C MET A 142 2.12 9.58 -3.67
N ARG A 143 2.86 10.51 -4.30
CA ARG A 143 2.36 11.87 -4.62
C ARG A 143 1.24 11.86 -5.66
N VAL A 144 1.29 10.97 -6.65
CA VAL A 144 0.24 10.79 -7.67
C VAL A 144 -1.10 10.43 -7.03
N ILE A 145 -1.09 9.54 -6.03
CA ILE A 145 -2.34 9.12 -5.37
C ILE A 145 -2.79 10.01 -4.22
N SER A 146 -2.01 11.04 -3.84
CA SER A 146 -2.30 11.92 -2.71
C SER A 146 -2.41 13.38 -3.14
N VAL A 147 -1.26 14.05 -3.31
CA VAL A 147 -1.16 15.49 -3.61
C VAL A 147 -1.85 15.84 -4.94
N GLU A 148 -1.62 15.05 -5.99
CA GLU A 148 -2.24 15.28 -7.30
C GLU A 148 -3.76 15.06 -7.29
N ARG A 149 -4.28 14.43 -6.22
CA ARG A 149 -5.71 14.22 -5.96
C ARG A 149 -6.27 15.18 -4.92
N GLY A 150 -5.51 16.21 -4.53
CA GLY A 150 -5.94 17.25 -3.59
C GLY A 150 -5.92 16.82 -2.12
N SER A 151 -5.23 15.73 -1.78
CA SER A 151 -5.07 15.27 -0.40
C SER A 151 -3.71 15.66 0.17
N ASP A 152 -3.69 16.16 1.41
CA ASP A 152 -2.45 16.46 2.12
C ASP A 152 -1.94 15.20 2.86
N PRO A 153 -0.75 14.65 2.53
CA PRO A 153 -0.20 13.47 3.21
C PRO A 153 -0.06 13.60 4.73
N ARG A 154 0.00 14.83 5.26
CA ARG A 154 0.09 15.10 6.70
C ARG A 154 -1.17 14.67 7.47
N ASP A 155 -2.30 14.53 6.79
CA ASP A 155 -3.57 14.11 7.39
C ASP A 155 -3.72 12.58 7.44
N PHE A 156 -2.70 11.82 7.02
CA PHE A 156 -2.75 10.37 6.90
C PHE A 156 -1.73 9.68 7.80
N ALA A 157 -1.93 8.38 8.01
CA ALA A 157 -0.89 7.47 8.49
C ALA A 157 -0.45 6.57 7.33
N LEU A 158 0.84 6.27 7.25
CA LEU A 158 1.37 5.33 6.26
C LEU A 158 1.26 3.90 6.77
N VAL A 159 0.41 3.08 6.16
CA VAL A 159 0.38 1.64 6.45
C VAL A 159 1.43 0.95 5.59
N ALA A 160 2.53 0.51 6.22
CA ALA A 160 3.63 -0.15 5.54
C ALA A 160 3.54 -1.67 5.71
N PHE A 161 3.42 -2.37 4.58
CA PHE A 161 3.29 -3.82 4.52
C PHE A 161 3.91 -4.36 3.22
N GLY A 162 3.90 -5.68 3.07
CA GLY A 162 4.76 -6.40 2.14
C GLY A 162 6.11 -6.73 2.78
N GLY A 163 6.85 -7.65 2.17
CA GLY A 163 8.11 -8.12 2.73
C GLY A 163 9.16 -7.02 2.90
N ALA A 164 9.16 -6.02 2.01
CA ALA A 164 10.11 -4.91 2.02
C ALA A 164 9.50 -3.58 2.50
N GLY A 165 8.18 -3.50 2.72
CA GLY A 165 7.50 -2.25 3.09
C GLY A 165 8.13 -1.54 4.30
N PRO A 166 8.23 -2.23 5.44
CA PRO A 166 8.81 -1.68 6.66
C PRO A 166 10.29 -1.29 6.61
N LEU A 167 11.06 -1.72 5.59
CA LEU A 167 12.46 -1.30 5.40
C LEU A 167 12.56 0.16 4.93
N HIS A 168 11.57 0.64 4.17
CA HIS A 168 11.57 1.95 3.52
C HIS A 168 10.62 2.95 4.18
N ALA A 169 9.74 2.47 5.06
CA ALA A 169 8.57 3.22 5.53
C ALA A 169 8.91 4.54 6.24
N CYS A 170 9.90 4.55 7.15
CA CYS A 170 10.28 5.76 7.88
C CYS A 170 10.84 6.84 6.95
N GLU A 171 11.69 6.47 6.00
CA GLU A 171 12.27 7.41 5.03
C GLU A 171 11.20 7.98 4.09
N LEU A 172 10.27 7.14 3.60
CA LEU A 172 9.14 7.57 2.78
C LEU A 172 8.19 8.49 3.56
N ALA A 173 7.88 8.16 4.81
CA ALA A 173 7.05 8.98 5.67
C ALA A 173 7.69 10.35 5.95
N ALA A 174 9.00 10.41 6.22
CA ALA A 174 9.73 11.67 6.35
C ALA A 174 9.66 12.51 5.07
N ALA A 175 9.93 11.91 3.90
CA ALA A 175 9.94 12.63 2.62
C ALA A 175 8.57 13.27 2.30
N LEU A 176 7.49 12.58 2.66
CA LEU A 176 6.12 13.07 2.46
C LEU A 176 5.56 13.85 3.65
N ARG A 177 6.31 13.97 4.75
CA ARG A 177 5.87 14.55 6.03
C ARG A 177 4.64 13.86 6.62
N ILE A 178 4.52 12.55 6.41
CA ILE A 178 3.48 11.74 7.06
C ILE A 178 3.87 11.60 8.54
N PRO A 179 3.00 11.98 9.49
CA PRO A 179 3.35 12.04 10.91
C PRO A 179 3.59 10.66 11.54
N ARG A 180 2.96 9.62 11.00
CA ARG A 180 2.91 8.29 11.62
C ARG A 180 2.97 7.18 10.58
N VAL A 181 3.76 6.15 10.86
CA VAL A 181 3.78 4.88 10.14
C VAL A 181 3.14 3.81 11.01
N LEU A 182 2.30 2.97 10.41
CA LEU A 182 1.75 1.77 11.02
C LEU A 182 2.32 0.54 10.29
N VAL A 183 3.05 -0.30 11.03
CA VAL A 183 3.47 -1.62 10.54
C VAL A 183 2.60 -2.68 11.22
N PRO A 184 1.73 -3.39 10.49
CA PRO A 184 0.87 -4.41 11.06
C PRO A 184 1.64 -5.52 11.78
N ALA A 185 0.95 -6.33 12.59
CA ALA A 185 1.56 -7.50 13.24
C ALA A 185 2.11 -8.55 12.25
N VAL A 186 1.51 -8.65 11.06
CA VAL A 186 1.86 -9.61 10.00
C VAL A 186 2.01 -8.92 8.63
N PRO A 187 2.95 -7.98 8.49
CA PRO A 187 3.00 -7.08 7.35
C PRO A 187 3.35 -7.81 6.04
N GLY A 188 4.19 -8.84 6.07
CA GLY A 188 4.58 -9.58 4.86
C GLY A 188 3.48 -10.47 4.30
N VAL A 189 2.44 -10.78 5.08
CA VAL A 189 1.26 -11.57 4.67
C VAL A 189 -0.06 -10.81 4.80
N LEU A 190 -0.02 -9.48 4.92
CA LEU A 190 -1.22 -8.66 5.13
C LEU A 190 -2.26 -8.84 4.02
N SER A 191 -1.82 -9.03 2.77
CA SER A 191 -2.73 -9.28 1.63
C SER A 191 -3.51 -10.59 1.79
N ALA A 192 -2.91 -11.62 2.37
CA ALA A 192 -3.60 -12.87 2.70
C ALA A 192 -4.61 -12.68 3.84
N LEU A 193 -4.26 -11.90 4.87
CA LEU A 193 -5.22 -11.51 5.91
C LEU A 193 -6.39 -10.71 5.33
N GLY A 194 -6.10 -9.80 4.38
CA GLY A 194 -7.10 -9.04 3.63
C GLY A 194 -8.13 -9.94 2.94
N MET A 195 -7.69 -11.04 2.33
CA MET A 195 -8.58 -12.04 1.73
C MET A 195 -9.49 -12.73 2.76
N LEU A 196 -8.99 -13.00 3.97
CA LEU A 196 -9.77 -13.65 5.03
C LEU A 196 -10.85 -12.74 5.64
N VAL A 197 -10.64 -11.43 5.64
CA VAL A 197 -11.58 -10.45 6.22
C VAL A 197 -12.52 -9.83 5.19
N ALA A 198 -12.30 -10.12 3.90
CA ALA A 198 -13.10 -9.60 2.80
C ALA A 198 -14.47 -10.27 2.75
N ASP A 199 -15.50 -9.45 2.58
CA ASP A 199 -16.84 -9.95 2.26
C ASP A 199 -16.89 -10.39 0.78
N ILE A 200 -17.78 -11.33 0.46
CA ILE A 200 -17.99 -11.77 -0.93
C ILE A 200 -18.80 -10.70 -1.64
N LEU A 201 -18.28 -10.14 -2.74
CA LEU A 201 -18.94 -9.08 -3.48
C LEU A 201 -19.27 -9.53 -4.91
N ARG A 202 -20.51 -9.29 -5.33
CA ARG A 202 -20.95 -9.43 -6.72
C ARG A 202 -21.48 -8.08 -7.20
N ASP A 203 -20.82 -7.52 -8.20
CA ASP A 203 -21.23 -6.26 -8.84
C ASP A 203 -21.96 -6.54 -10.15
N TYR A 204 -23.20 -6.07 -10.24
CA TYR A 204 -24.03 -6.15 -11.45
C TYR A 204 -24.30 -4.76 -12.00
N VAL A 205 -24.25 -4.64 -13.32
CA VAL A 205 -24.44 -3.37 -14.02
C VAL A 205 -25.34 -3.60 -15.23
N ARG A 206 -26.35 -2.75 -15.40
CA ARG A 206 -27.16 -2.71 -16.62
C ARG A 206 -27.32 -1.27 -17.10
N THR A 207 -27.00 -1.03 -18.36
CA THR A 207 -27.16 0.27 -19.01
C THR A 207 -28.63 0.53 -19.36
N LEU A 208 -29.13 1.73 -19.03
CA LEU A 208 -30.47 2.22 -19.39
C LEU A 208 -30.43 3.42 -20.33
N MET A 209 -29.54 4.38 -20.09
CA MET A 209 -29.38 5.60 -20.91
C MET A 209 -30.68 6.43 -21.06
N LEU A 210 -31.37 6.71 -19.95
CA LEU A 210 -32.63 7.46 -19.93
C LEU A 210 -32.49 8.84 -19.27
N PRO A 211 -33.24 9.87 -19.71
CA PRO A 211 -33.41 11.09 -18.92
C PRO A 211 -33.94 10.75 -17.53
N ALA A 212 -33.37 11.35 -16.48
CA ALA A 212 -33.72 11.00 -15.10
C ALA A 212 -35.23 11.13 -14.85
N GLU A 213 -35.85 12.20 -15.32
CA GLU A 213 -37.29 12.46 -15.22
C GLU A 213 -38.20 11.35 -15.78
N LEU A 214 -37.70 10.46 -16.64
CA LEU A 214 -38.43 9.32 -17.20
C LEU A 214 -37.97 7.95 -16.65
N ALA A 215 -36.90 7.91 -15.85
CA ALA A 215 -36.18 6.67 -15.56
C ALA A 215 -36.73 5.85 -14.38
N GLN A 216 -37.63 6.41 -13.56
CA GLN A 216 -38.05 5.81 -12.28
C GLN A 216 -38.56 4.36 -12.42
N GLN A 217 -39.45 4.08 -13.38
CA GLN A 217 -40.06 2.75 -13.54
C GLN A 217 -39.04 1.73 -14.06
N ASP A 218 -38.26 2.09 -15.07
CA ASP A 218 -37.21 1.23 -15.63
C ASP A 218 -36.12 0.92 -14.60
N VAL A 219 -35.71 1.91 -13.81
CA VAL A 219 -34.73 1.72 -12.73
C VAL A 219 -35.23 0.71 -11.71
N ILE A 220 -36.46 0.85 -11.21
CA ILE A 220 -37.03 -0.09 -10.23
C ILE A 220 -37.10 -1.51 -10.82
N SER A 221 -37.57 -1.65 -12.06
CA SER A 221 -37.68 -2.93 -12.75
C SER A 221 -36.32 -3.62 -12.91
N VAL A 222 -35.31 -2.87 -13.35
CA VAL A 222 -33.95 -3.39 -13.50
C VAL A 222 -33.32 -3.75 -12.15
N LEU A 223 -33.47 -2.90 -11.13
CA LEU A 223 -32.95 -3.18 -9.79
C LEU A 223 -33.53 -4.47 -9.23
N ALA A 224 -34.84 -4.69 -9.35
CA ALA A 224 -35.48 -5.92 -8.88
C ALA A 224 -34.89 -7.17 -9.54
N HIS A 225 -34.61 -7.12 -10.85
CA HIS A 225 -34.00 -8.24 -11.56
C HIS A 225 -32.55 -8.50 -11.13
N LEU A 226 -31.74 -7.44 -11.02
CA LEU A 226 -30.33 -7.56 -10.62
C LEU A 226 -30.18 -7.96 -9.14
N GLU A 227 -31.10 -7.52 -8.28
CA GLU A 227 -31.17 -7.92 -6.87
C GLU A 227 -31.48 -9.40 -6.72
N GLU A 228 -32.46 -9.92 -7.47
CA GLU A 228 -32.79 -11.34 -7.46
C GLU A 228 -31.62 -12.18 -7.96
N GLN A 229 -30.96 -11.75 -9.04
CA GLN A 229 -29.75 -12.40 -9.54
C GLN A 229 -28.64 -12.41 -8.50
N GLY A 230 -28.35 -11.27 -7.86
CA GLY A 230 -27.32 -11.16 -6.84
C GLY A 230 -27.58 -12.02 -5.61
N ARG A 231 -28.84 -12.11 -5.16
CA ARG A 231 -29.23 -13.02 -4.09
C ARG A 231 -29.07 -14.48 -4.50
N HIS A 232 -29.53 -14.85 -5.69
CA HIS A 232 -29.43 -16.21 -6.20
C HIS A 232 -27.97 -16.68 -6.26
N ASP A 233 -27.08 -15.87 -6.84
CA ASP A 233 -25.66 -16.19 -6.98
C ASP A 233 -25.01 -16.41 -5.60
N LEU A 234 -25.21 -15.49 -4.65
CA LEU A 234 -24.63 -15.61 -3.30
C LEU A 234 -25.20 -16.80 -2.50
N LEU A 235 -26.50 -17.09 -2.63
CA LEU A 235 -27.11 -18.28 -2.02
C LEU A 235 -26.52 -19.57 -2.62
N SER A 236 -26.27 -19.59 -3.94
CA SER A 236 -25.67 -20.74 -4.63
C SER A 236 -24.22 -21.02 -4.20
N GLU A 237 -23.52 -19.98 -3.73
CA GLU A 237 -22.19 -20.06 -3.13
C GLU A 237 -22.21 -20.52 -1.66
N GLY A 238 -23.40 -20.80 -1.10
CA GLY A 238 -23.57 -21.35 0.25
C GLY A 238 -23.71 -20.32 1.37
N LEU A 239 -23.94 -19.04 1.04
CA LEU A 239 -24.23 -18.02 2.05
C LEU A 239 -25.67 -18.13 2.57
N ALA A 240 -25.86 -17.84 3.84
CA ALA A 240 -27.19 -17.73 4.43
C ALA A 240 -27.86 -16.40 4.02
N ALA A 241 -29.19 -16.40 3.83
CA ALA A 241 -29.93 -15.24 3.32
C ALA A 241 -29.76 -14.00 4.22
N GLU A 242 -29.68 -14.19 5.53
CA GLU A 242 -29.46 -13.14 6.54
C GLU A 242 -28.06 -12.50 6.48
N LYS A 243 -27.10 -13.16 5.83
CA LYS A 243 -25.75 -12.62 5.60
C LYS A 243 -25.63 -11.86 4.28
N ILE A 244 -26.70 -11.76 3.49
CA ILE A 244 -26.70 -11.05 2.21
C ILE A 244 -27.20 -9.62 2.40
N GLN A 245 -26.36 -8.64 2.05
CA GLN A 245 -26.70 -7.23 1.97
C GLN A 245 -26.74 -6.78 0.51
N ILE A 246 -27.74 -5.98 0.15
CA ILE A 246 -27.91 -5.45 -1.20
C ILE A 246 -27.79 -3.93 -1.12
N GLU A 247 -26.93 -3.36 -1.96
CA GLU A 247 -26.78 -1.93 -2.12
C GLU A 247 -27.12 -1.54 -3.57
N HIS A 248 -27.87 -0.46 -3.76
CA HIS A 248 -28.27 0.04 -5.07
C HIS A 248 -27.56 1.35 -5.39
N TYR A 249 -27.10 1.49 -6.63
CA TYR A 249 -26.48 2.72 -7.12
C TYR A 249 -26.96 3.03 -8.54
N LEU A 250 -26.97 4.32 -8.89
CA LEU A 250 -27.17 4.79 -10.26
C LEU A 250 -25.93 5.56 -10.72
N ASP A 251 -25.52 5.30 -11.95
CA ASP A 251 -24.53 6.14 -12.63
C ASP A 251 -25.25 7.29 -13.32
N LEU A 252 -24.96 8.51 -12.86
CA LEU A 252 -25.59 9.74 -13.32
C LEU A 252 -24.57 10.66 -13.97
N ARG A 253 -25.03 11.43 -14.96
CA ARG A 253 -24.24 12.50 -15.59
C ARG A 253 -25.15 13.61 -16.12
N TYR A 254 -24.59 14.80 -16.35
CA TYR A 254 -25.28 15.81 -17.15
C TYR A 254 -25.35 15.38 -18.62
N THR A 255 -26.38 15.85 -19.33
CA THR A 255 -26.53 15.59 -20.76
C THR A 255 -25.35 16.18 -21.53
N GLY A 256 -24.73 15.38 -22.41
CA GLY A 256 -23.53 15.79 -23.17
C GLY A 256 -22.20 15.61 -22.44
N GLN A 257 -22.22 15.28 -21.14
CA GLN A 257 -21.04 14.91 -20.38
C GLN A 257 -20.56 13.49 -20.76
N SER A 258 -19.24 13.26 -20.70
CA SER A 258 -18.61 11.99 -21.09
C SER A 258 -18.18 11.11 -19.90
N TYR A 259 -18.52 11.49 -18.68
CA TYR A 259 -18.16 10.79 -17.44
C TYR A 259 -19.33 10.78 -16.47
N GLU A 260 -19.43 9.73 -15.68
CA GLU A 260 -20.51 9.49 -14.73
C GLU A 260 -20.04 9.55 -13.27
N LEU A 261 -20.98 9.81 -12.36
CA LEU A 261 -20.82 9.61 -10.93
C LEU A 261 -21.78 8.51 -10.46
N ALA A 262 -21.27 7.53 -9.71
CA ALA A 262 -22.08 6.50 -9.07
C ALA A 262 -22.65 7.05 -7.75
N ILE A 263 -23.98 7.15 -7.66
CA ILE A 263 -24.69 7.72 -6.50
C ILE A 263 -25.56 6.63 -5.86
N PRO A 264 -25.52 6.45 -4.52
CA PRO A 264 -26.41 5.53 -3.83
C PRO A 264 -27.88 5.84 -4.12
N PHE A 265 -28.68 4.82 -4.38
CA PHE A 265 -30.09 4.98 -4.71
C PHE A 265 -30.98 4.41 -3.60
N ALA A 266 -31.82 5.27 -3.03
CA ALA A 266 -32.76 4.91 -1.96
C ALA A 266 -34.23 4.91 -2.42
N GLY A 267 -34.49 4.74 -3.72
CA GLY A 267 -35.84 4.57 -4.27
C GLY A 267 -36.46 5.80 -4.94
N SER A 268 -35.84 6.98 -4.88
CA SER A 268 -36.34 8.21 -5.51
C SER A 268 -35.34 8.81 -6.49
N ILE A 269 -35.76 8.99 -7.76
CA ILE A 269 -34.95 9.66 -8.78
C ILE A 269 -34.75 11.15 -8.46
N GLU A 270 -35.73 11.82 -7.86
CA GLU A 270 -35.58 13.23 -7.49
C GLU A 270 -34.46 13.40 -6.45
N GLN A 271 -34.44 12.54 -5.44
CA GLN A 271 -33.43 12.59 -4.39
C GLN A 271 -32.04 12.24 -4.92
N VAL A 272 -31.91 11.18 -5.72
CA VAL A 272 -30.60 10.76 -6.25
C VAL A 272 -30.01 11.80 -7.23
N VAL A 273 -30.85 12.56 -7.93
CA VAL A 273 -30.42 13.72 -8.74
C VAL A 273 -29.93 14.87 -7.86
N ALA A 274 -30.64 15.18 -6.77
CA ALA A 274 -30.16 16.17 -5.79
C ALA A 274 -28.79 15.76 -5.21
N ASP A 275 -28.65 14.49 -4.83
CA ASP A 275 -27.40 13.93 -4.30
C ASP A 275 -26.27 13.95 -5.35
N PHE A 276 -26.61 13.71 -6.63
CA PHE A 276 -25.69 13.86 -7.75
C PHE A 276 -25.13 15.29 -7.85
N HIS A 277 -25.97 16.33 -7.76
CA HIS A 277 -25.48 17.71 -7.81
C HIS A 277 -24.53 18.03 -6.65
N VAL A 278 -24.79 17.50 -5.46
CA VAL A 278 -23.89 17.64 -4.30
C VAL A 278 -22.56 16.90 -4.54
N ALA A 279 -22.63 15.67 -5.04
CA ALA A 279 -21.44 14.88 -5.38
C ALA A 279 -20.60 15.54 -6.48
N HIS A 280 -21.25 16.10 -7.49
CA HIS A 280 -20.60 16.81 -8.59
C HIS A 280 -19.87 18.07 -8.10
N GLN A 281 -20.52 18.86 -7.24
CA GLN A 281 -19.90 20.03 -6.59
C GLN A 281 -18.65 19.64 -5.80
N ARG A 282 -18.73 18.55 -5.03
CA ARG A 282 -17.60 18.06 -4.23
C ARG A 282 -16.44 17.58 -5.10
N ARG A 283 -16.74 16.87 -6.20
CA ARG A 283 -15.71 16.25 -7.06
C ARG A 283 -15.06 17.23 -8.03
N PHE A 284 -15.84 18.15 -8.61
CA PHE A 284 -15.39 19.02 -9.71
C PHE A 284 -15.41 20.51 -9.37
N GLY A 285 -15.89 20.89 -8.18
CA GLY A 285 -15.94 22.29 -7.73
C GLY A 285 -17.11 23.11 -8.29
N TYR A 286 -18.01 22.49 -9.07
CA TYR A 286 -19.22 23.13 -9.61
C TYR A 286 -20.36 22.12 -9.74
N ASN A 287 -21.59 22.60 -9.87
CA ASN A 287 -22.74 21.84 -10.35
C ASN A 287 -23.64 22.74 -11.21
N ASP A 288 -24.56 22.14 -11.96
CA ASP A 288 -25.57 22.86 -12.74
C ASP A 288 -26.96 22.28 -12.42
N PRO A 289 -27.72 22.89 -11.50
CA PRO A 289 -29.06 22.43 -11.14
C PRO A 289 -30.09 22.54 -12.27
N HIS A 290 -29.79 23.28 -13.35
CA HIS A 290 -30.70 23.49 -14.47
C HIS A 290 -30.43 22.55 -15.64
N GLU A 291 -29.23 21.95 -15.70
CA GLU A 291 -28.87 20.99 -16.74
C GLU A 291 -29.54 19.63 -16.51
N ARG A 292 -29.97 18.99 -17.59
CA ARG A 292 -30.69 17.71 -17.53
C ARG A 292 -29.74 16.57 -17.17
N VAL A 293 -30.15 15.77 -16.19
CA VAL A 293 -29.41 14.58 -15.75
C VAL A 293 -29.90 13.33 -16.48
N GLN A 294 -28.97 12.48 -16.88
CA GLN A 294 -29.21 11.18 -17.50
C GLN A 294 -28.82 10.05 -16.55
N VAL A 295 -29.69 9.04 -16.41
CA VAL A 295 -29.36 7.75 -15.81
C VAL A 295 -28.69 6.88 -16.87
N VAL A 296 -27.39 6.65 -16.71
CA VAL A 296 -26.59 5.88 -17.66
C VAL A 296 -26.68 4.40 -17.32
N ASN A 297 -26.36 4.03 -16.08
CA ASN A 297 -26.37 2.64 -15.61
C ASN A 297 -27.14 2.49 -14.29
N VAL A 298 -27.74 1.31 -14.12
CA VAL A 298 -28.25 0.80 -12.86
C VAL A 298 -27.26 -0.22 -12.31
N ARG A 299 -26.90 -0.10 -11.04
CA ARG A 299 -25.93 -0.98 -10.38
C ARG A 299 -26.51 -1.60 -9.12
N VAL A 300 -26.21 -2.88 -8.94
CA VAL A 300 -26.46 -3.61 -7.69
C VAL A 300 -25.14 -4.17 -7.20
N LYS A 301 -24.79 -3.84 -5.95
CA LYS A 301 -23.71 -4.51 -5.22
C LYS A 301 -24.35 -5.49 -4.25
N ALA A 302 -24.19 -6.79 -4.50
CA ALA A 302 -24.62 -7.84 -3.58
C ALA A 302 -23.42 -8.29 -2.73
N ARG A 303 -23.52 -8.09 -1.41
CA ARG A 303 -22.45 -8.37 -0.43
C ARG A 303 -22.86 -9.53 0.47
N GLY A 304 -22.12 -10.63 0.41
CA GLY A 304 -22.16 -11.73 1.36
C GLY A 304 -21.20 -11.48 2.52
N LEU A 305 -21.72 -11.28 3.72
CA LEU A 305 -20.91 -11.03 4.92
C LEU A 305 -20.13 -12.28 5.32
N ALA A 306 -18.81 -12.16 5.34
CA ALA A 306 -17.93 -13.22 5.79
C ALA A 306 -17.77 -13.20 7.32
N ASP A 307 -17.50 -14.36 7.93
CA ASP A 307 -17.10 -14.42 9.32
C ASP A 307 -15.66 -13.93 9.44
N LYS A 308 -15.49 -12.74 10.03
CA LYS A 308 -14.19 -12.06 10.09
C LYS A 308 -13.39 -12.57 11.29
N PRO A 309 -12.08 -12.88 11.13
CA PRO A 309 -11.23 -13.22 12.26
C PRO A 309 -11.19 -12.06 13.26
N VAL A 310 -11.31 -12.38 14.54
CA VAL A 310 -11.20 -11.39 15.61
C VAL A 310 -9.72 -11.18 15.91
N LEU A 311 -9.24 -9.94 15.79
CA LEU A 311 -7.89 -9.58 16.23
C LEU A 311 -7.83 -9.63 17.76
N GLU A 312 -6.92 -10.44 18.29
CA GLU A 312 -6.69 -10.53 19.72
C GLU A 312 -6.16 -9.18 20.25
N ARG A 313 -6.91 -8.59 21.18
CA ARG A 313 -6.48 -7.39 21.90
C ARG A 313 -5.86 -7.80 23.22
N ARG A 314 -4.60 -7.43 23.42
CA ARG A 314 -3.83 -7.68 24.62
C ARG A 314 -3.74 -6.40 25.45
N GLU A 315 -3.69 -6.55 26.77
CA GLU A 315 -3.52 -5.38 27.64
C GLU A 315 -2.14 -4.75 27.45
N MET A 316 -2.10 -3.41 27.53
CA MET A 316 -0.85 -2.67 27.51
C MET A 316 -0.08 -2.95 28.80
N VAL A 317 1.14 -3.47 28.66
CA VAL A 317 2.00 -3.73 29.80
C VAL A 317 2.67 -2.41 30.21
N LYS A 318 2.42 -1.97 31.44
CA LYS A 318 3.06 -0.78 31.99
C LYS A 318 4.56 -1.05 32.17
N ASP A 319 5.39 -0.06 31.82
CA ASP A 319 6.85 -0.14 31.93
C ASP A 319 7.45 -1.33 31.16
N ALA A 320 6.79 -1.72 30.06
CA ALA A 320 7.24 -2.82 29.22
C ALA A 320 8.60 -2.52 28.59
N SER A 321 9.50 -3.50 28.70
CA SER A 321 10.85 -3.45 28.12
C SER A 321 11.07 -4.61 27.17
N ALA A 322 11.92 -4.41 26.17
CA ALA A 322 12.38 -5.47 25.29
C ALA A 322 13.90 -5.65 25.42
N THR A 323 14.35 -6.91 25.41
CA THR A 323 15.78 -7.24 25.35
C THR A 323 16.18 -7.47 23.90
N PRO A 324 17.23 -6.80 23.40
CA PRO A 324 17.71 -7.05 22.04
C PRO A 324 18.31 -8.45 21.94
N LEU A 325 18.12 -9.10 20.80
CA LEU A 325 18.76 -10.37 20.44
C LEU A 325 20.29 -10.20 20.36
N CYS A 326 20.73 -9.13 19.72
CA CYS A 326 22.12 -8.77 19.51
C CYS A 326 22.24 -7.29 19.16
N ARG A 327 23.47 -6.84 18.91
CA ARG A 327 23.77 -5.53 18.31
C ARG A 327 24.59 -5.76 17.05
N GLN A 328 24.39 -4.93 16.04
CA GLN A 328 25.12 -5.01 14.79
C GLN A 328 25.31 -3.62 14.20
N SER A 329 26.37 -3.46 13.42
CA SER A 329 26.63 -2.26 12.64
C SER A 329 25.55 -2.06 11.57
N VAL A 330 24.85 -0.94 11.63
CA VAL A 330 23.81 -0.53 10.67
C VAL A 330 24.09 0.89 10.21
N TYR A 331 23.96 1.11 8.91
CA TYR A 331 24.29 2.38 8.28
C TYR A 331 23.02 3.19 7.98
N PHE A 332 23.05 4.46 8.38
CA PHE A 332 22.02 5.45 8.12
C PHE A 332 22.62 6.71 7.46
N ALA A 333 21.77 7.50 6.82
CA ALA A 333 22.20 8.78 6.26
C ALA A 333 22.53 9.77 7.40
N GLY A 334 23.71 10.39 7.32
CA GLY A 334 24.10 11.56 8.11
C GLY A 334 24.32 12.78 7.22
N ALA A 335 24.77 13.88 7.84
CA ALA A 335 25.01 15.15 7.14
C ALA A 335 26.08 15.04 6.03
N ASP A 336 27.16 14.30 6.28
CA ASP A 336 28.33 14.21 5.40
C ASP A 336 28.49 12.86 4.71
N GLY A 337 27.49 11.96 4.78
CA GLY A 337 27.58 10.62 4.17
C GLY A 337 26.98 9.52 5.04
N ALA A 338 27.50 8.29 4.89
CA ALA A 338 27.03 7.13 5.64
C ALA A 338 27.53 7.19 7.08
N VAL A 339 26.63 7.08 8.05
CA VAL A 339 26.99 6.99 9.48
C VAL A 339 26.68 5.60 9.98
N CYS A 340 27.70 4.95 10.55
CA CYS A 340 27.58 3.63 11.16
C CYS A 340 27.10 3.77 12.61
N TYR A 341 26.08 2.99 12.97
CA TYR A 341 25.58 2.87 14.33
C TYR A 341 25.61 1.41 14.77
N GLU A 342 26.01 1.17 16.01
CA GLU A 342 25.78 -0.13 16.65
C GLU A 342 24.32 -0.21 17.10
N ALA A 343 23.45 -0.75 16.26
CA ALA A 343 22.01 -0.78 16.49
C ALA A 343 21.57 -2.08 17.19
N PRO A 344 20.69 -2.02 18.21
CA PRO A 344 20.05 -3.20 18.76
C PRO A 344 19.11 -3.85 17.73
N ILE A 345 19.13 -5.18 17.71
CA ILE A 345 18.23 -6.00 16.88
C ILE A 345 17.21 -6.66 17.79
N TYR A 346 15.92 -6.51 17.48
CA TYR A 346 14.83 -7.11 18.25
C TYR A 346 14.07 -8.16 17.43
N GLU A 347 13.69 -9.25 18.07
CA GLU A 347 12.75 -10.22 17.50
C GLU A 347 11.33 -9.69 17.67
N ARG A 348 10.54 -9.58 16.59
CA ARG A 348 9.20 -8.98 16.68
C ARG A 348 8.28 -9.72 17.65
N PHE A 349 8.34 -11.05 17.67
CA PHE A 349 7.44 -11.86 18.50
C PHE A 349 7.66 -11.66 20.01
N THR A 350 8.84 -11.19 20.43
CA THR A 350 9.15 -10.95 21.85
C THR A 350 8.66 -9.59 22.35
N LEU A 351 8.21 -8.71 21.45
CA LEU A 351 7.72 -7.38 21.81
C LEU A 351 6.25 -7.45 22.25
N VAL A 352 6.01 -7.10 23.50
CA VAL A 352 4.66 -7.05 24.08
C VAL A 352 4.04 -5.65 23.94
N PRO A 353 2.69 -5.53 23.94
CA PRO A 353 2.03 -4.23 23.95
C PRO A 353 2.54 -3.32 25.06
N GLY A 354 2.83 -2.06 24.72
CA GLY A 354 3.42 -1.07 25.62
C GLY A 354 4.93 -0.90 25.49
N VAL A 355 5.64 -1.81 24.82
CA VAL A 355 7.07 -1.64 24.53
C VAL A 355 7.26 -0.41 23.63
N VAL A 356 8.21 0.45 24.01
CA VAL A 356 8.69 1.57 23.20
C VAL A 356 10.14 1.32 22.81
N LEU A 357 10.44 1.40 21.53
CA LEU A 357 11.79 1.24 20.98
C LEU A 357 12.25 2.55 20.37
N ALA A 358 13.38 3.08 20.82
CA ALA A 358 14.04 4.22 20.19
C ALA A 358 15.00 3.75 19.09
N GLY A 359 15.02 4.48 17.97
CA GLY A 359 15.98 4.31 16.89
C GLY A 359 17.34 4.96 17.22
N PRO A 360 18.44 4.52 16.58
CA PRO A 360 18.50 3.52 15.52
C PRO A 360 18.27 2.10 16.05
N ALA A 361 17.39 1.33 15.41
CA ALA A 361 17.09 -0.06 15.78
C ALA A 361 16.56 -0.84 14.57
N VAL A 362 16.69 -2.16 14.61
CA VAL A 362 16.13 -3.07 13.60
C VAL A 362 15.26 -4.10 14.29
N ILE A 363 14.07 -4.33 13.74
CA ILE A 363 13.12 -5.31 14.26
C ILE A 363 12.92 -6.36 13.18
N VAL A 364 13.43 -7.57 13.46
CA VAL A 364 13.32 -8.70 12.54
C VAL A 364 12.05 -9.49 12.81
N GLN A 365 11.46 -10.01 11.75
CA GLN A 365 10.29 -10.88 11.77
C GLN A 365 10.48 -11.92 10.66
N TYR A 366 9.78 -13.05 10.75
CA TYR A 366 9.83 -14.08 9.71
C TYR A 366 9.56 -13.53 8.31
N ASP A 367 8.57 -12.65 8.16
CA ASP A 367 8.04 -12.19 6.87
C ASP A 367 8.53 -10.79 6.45
N THR A 368 9.25 -10.06 7.31
CA THR A 368 9.75 -8.71 7.02
C THR A 368 10.90 -8.29 7.94
N THR A 369 11.47 -7.12 7.68
CA THR A 369 12.33 -6.40 8.63
C THR A 369 11.90 -4.93 8.69
N THR A 370 11.67 -4.42 9.91
CA THR A 370 11.35 -3.01 10.15
C THR A 370 12.60 -2.28 10.61
N VAL A 371 12.88 -1.13 10.00
CA VAL A 371 14.04 -0.31 10.32
C VAL A 371 13.58 1.00 10.97
N LEU A 372 14.12 1.30 12.15
CA LEU A 372 13.93 2.56 12.85
C LEU A 372 15.21 3.39 12.69
N PRO A 373 15.20 4.49 11.90
CA PRO A 373 16.34 5.41 11.83
C PRO A 373 16.56 6.18 13.14
N PRO A 374 17.71 6.87 13.30
CA PRO A 374 17.89 7.84 14.38
C PRO A 374 16.75 8.88 14.42
N ALA A 375 16.38 9.34 15.62
CA ALA A 375 15.26 10.26 15.86
C ALA A 375 13.86 9.70 15.49
N TRP A 376 13.71 8.38 15.47
CA TRP A 376 12.41 7.71 15.39
C TRP A 376 12.18 6.84 16.62
N TYR A 377 10.92 6.59 16.95
CA TYR A 377 10.55 5.58 17.94
C TYR A 377 9.35 4.76 17.46
N ALA A 378 9.21 3.55 17.99
CA ALA A 378 8.10 2.66 17.74
C ALA A 378 7.43 2.23 19.04
N LEU A 379 6.10 2.35 19.11
CA LEU A 379 5.26 1.81 20.17
C LEU A 379 4.56 0.54 19.68
N VAL A 380 4.60 -0.53 20.47
CA VAL A 380 3.76 -1.72 20.25
C VAL A 380 2.36 -1.47 20.80
N ASP A 381 1.34 -1.47 19.94
CA ASP A 381 -0.04 -1.26 20.36
C ASP A 381 -0.70 -2.55 20.92
N ASN A 382 -1.96 -2.44 21.33
CA ASN A 382 -2.74 -3.52 21.93
C ASN A 382 -3.12 -4.66 20.96
N VAL A 383 -2.92 -4.50 19.65
CA VAL A 383 -3.07 -5.56 18.65
C VAL A 383 -1.73 -5.91 18.00
N SER A 384 -0.63 -5.55 18.66
CA SER A 384 0.75 -5.83 18.25
C SER A 384 1.19 -5.17 16.93
N ASN A 385 0.56 -4.07 16.49
CA ASN A 385 1.13 -3.21 15.45
C ASN A 385 2.32 -2.42 16.01
N LEU A 386 3.25 -2.00 15.15
CA LEU A 386 4.19 -0.93 15.47
C LEU A 386 3.61 0.39 14.99
N ILE A 387 3.42 1.31 15.93
CA ILE A 387 3.11 2.70 15.66
C ILE A 387 4.42 3.46 15.73
N ILE A 388 4.91 3.90 14.58
CA ILE A 388 6.23 4.49 14.43
C ILE A 388 6.07 5.98 14.12
N GLU A 389 6.78 6.81 14.87
CA GLU A 389 6.71 8.26 14.77
C GLU A 389 8.12 8.84 14.85
N ARG A 390 8.31 10.01 14.23
CA ARG A 390 9.56 10.76 14.35
C ARG A 390 9.51 11.55 15.66
N SER A 391 10.57 11.48 16.45
CA SER A 391 10.73 12.36 17.60
C SER A 391 10.75 13.81 17.10
N GLU A 392 9.99 14.69 17.73
CA GLU A 392 10.12 16.13 17.49
C GLU A 392 11.55 16.54 17.88
N GLU A 393 12.27 17.19 16.96
CA GLU A 393 13.53 17.85 17.28
C GLU A 393 13.18 19.07 18.17
N GLU A 394 13.70 19.10 19.40
CA GLU A 394 13.64 20.29 20.28
C GLU A 394 14.36 21.50 19.67
#